data_AF-A0A8S3K2X5-F1
#
_entry.id   AF-A0A8S3K2X5-F1
#
_cell.length_a   1.000
_cell.length_b   1.000
_cell.length_c   1.000
_cell.angle_alpha   90.00
_cell.angle_beta   90.00
_cell.angle_gamma   90.00
#
_symmetry.space_group_name_H-M   'P 1'
#
loop_
_entity.id
_entity.type
_entity.pdbx_description
1 polymer ?
#
loop_
_entity_poly.entity_id
_entity_poly.type
_entity_poly.pdbx_seq_one_letter_code
_entity_poly.pdbx_strand_id
1 'polypeptide(L)'
;MSYRIFIRRTNSHPSIKWGQKKDHILLTIAVQDIDKPEINIESSKLHFKGQQTRGLTYDTILEFFDQIDPKVSLLFPYKVQAL
;
A
#
# COMPACT_ATOMS: atom_id res chain seq x y z
N MET A 1 -26.68 -0.43 30.81
CA MET A 1 -25.46 -0.91 30.15
C MET A 1 -25.48 -0.47 28.69
N SER A 2 -24.53 0.38 28.28
CA SER A 2 -24.45 0.87 26.89
C SER A 2 -23.47 0.01 26.10
N TYR A 3 -23.97 -0.80 25.18
CA TYR A 3 -23.13 -1.52 24.23
C TYR A 3 -22.86 -0.59 23.05
N ARG A 4 -21.63 -0.09 22.93
CA ARG A 4 -21.15 0.56 21.72
C ARG A 4 -20.06 -0.29 21.10
N ILE A 5 -20.45 -1.19 20.20
CA ILE A 5 -19.54 -1.76 19.22
C ILE A 5 -20.19 -1.57 17.85
N PHE A 6 -19.63 -0.67 17.06
CA PHE A 6 -19.64 -0.75 15.61
C PHE A 6 -18.39 -0.02 15.10
N ILE A 7 -17.27 -0.75 14.99
CA ILE A 7 -16.21 -0.36 14.06
C ILE A 7 -16.40 -1.27 12.84
N ARG A 8 -17.17 -0.82 11.85
CA ARG A 8 -17.07 -1.40 10.51
C ARG A 8 -15.73 -0.95 9.94
N ARG A 9 -14.66 -1.75 10.14
CA ARG A 9 -13.42 -1.57 9.37
C ARG A 9 -13.70 -2.08 7.96
N THR A 10 -14.08 -1.19 7.06
CA THR A 10 -14.13 -1.53 5.64
C THR A 10 -12.69 -1.53 5.15
N ASN A 11 -12.17 -2.73 4.80
CA ASN A 11 -10.89 -2.84 4.13
C ASN A 11 -11.04 -2.17 2.77
N SER A 12 -10.42 -1.02 2.60
CA SER A 12 -10.46 -0.29 1.33
C SER A 12 -9.26 -0.74 0.53
N HIS A 13 -9.47 -1.15 -0.72
CA HIS A 13 -8.37 -1.40 -1.65
C HIS A 13 -7.96 -0.06 -2.28
N PRO A 14 -6.70 0.34 -2.15
CA PRO A 14 -6.23 1.57 -2.77
C PRO A 14 -6.21 1.41 -4.29
N SER A 15 -6.26 2.53 -5.01
CA SER A 15 -6.04 2.48 -6.46
C SER A 15 -4.56 2.22 -6.71
N ILE A 16 -4.26 1.11 -7.37
CA ILE A 16 -2.90 0.69 -7.65
C ILE A 16 -2.65 0.88 -9.14
N LYS A 17 -1.64 1.67 -9.47
CA LYS A 17 -1.13 1.82 -10.84
C LYS A 17 0.22 1.13 -10.91
N TRP A 18 0.43 0.37 -11.97
CA TRP A 18 1.69 -0.30 -12.21
C TRP A 18 2.15 -0.04 -13.64
N GLY A 19 3.47 -0.09 -13.83
CA GLY A 19 4.09 0.01 -15.15
C GLY A 19 5.40 -0.75 -15.16
N GLN A 20 5.69 -1.41 -16.27
CA GLN A 20 6.92 -2.16 -16.46
C GLN A 20 7.85 -1.41 -17.41
N LYS A 21 9.11 -1.26 -17.02
CA LYS A 21 10.21 -0.87 -17.91
C LYS A 21 11.09 -2.10 -18.16
N LYS A 22 12.06 -1.99 -19.08
CA LYS A 22 12.98 -3.10 -19.40
C LYS A 22 13.72 -3.64 -18.17
N ASP A 23 14.08 -2.77 -17.23
CA ASP A 23 14.98 -3.13 -16.13
C ASP A 23 14.29 -3.13 -14.74
N HIS A 24 13.07 -2.60 -14.61
CA HIS A 24 12.36 -2.51 -13.33
C HIS A 24 10.86 -2.32 -13.48
N ILE A 25 10.11 -2.61 -12.41
CA ILE A 25 8.67 -2.37 -12.30
C ILE A 25 8.46 -1.18 -11.37
N LEU A 26 7.55 -0.29 -11.76
CA LEU A 26 7.10 0.84 -10.96
C LEU A 26 5.70 0.56 -10.46
N LEU A 27 5.53 0.55 -9.13
CA LEU A 27 4.25 0.39 -8.47
C LEU A 27 3.89 1.69 -7.75
N THR A 28 2.71 2.24 -8.03
CA THR A 28 2.17 3.44 -7.40
C THR A 28 0.88 3.08 -6.68
N ILE A 29 0.89 3.21 -5.35
CA ILE A 29 -0.28 2.96 -4.50
C ILE A 29 -0.87 4.32 -4.14
N ALA A 30 -2.03 4.65 -4.70
CA ALA A 30 -2.70 5.92 -4.46
C ALA A 30 -3.54 5.84 -3.19
N VAL A 31 -3.06 6.51 -2.14
CA VAL A 31 -3.65 6.57 -0.80
C VAL A 31 -3.62 8.01 -0.31
N GLN A 32 -4.65 8.39 0.45
CA GLN A 32 -4.78 9.74 1.01
C GLN A 32 -4.46 9.74 2.51
N ASP A 33 -3.65 10.70 2.95
CA ASP A 33 -3.39 11.04 4.36
C ASP A 33 -3.13 9.82 5.27
N ILE A 34 -2.12 9.01 4.91
CA ILE A 34 -1.65 7.90 5.72
C ILE A 34 -0.54 8.37 6.66
N ASP A 35 -0.72 8.14 7.96
CA ASP A 35 0.24 8.55 8.99
C ASP A 35 1.43 7.59 9.10
N LYS A 36 1.20 6.29 8.87
CA LYS A 36 2.21 5.22 9.00
C LYS A 36 2.04 4.17 7.91
N PRO A 37 2.65 4.37 6.73
CA PRO A 37 2.68 3.35 5.70
C PRO A 37 3.68 2.26 6.08
N GLU A 38 3.21 1.02 6.15
CA GLU A 38 4.03 -0.18 6.27
C GLU A 38 4.05 -0.87 4.90
N ILE A 39 5.23 -0.97 4.29
CA ILE A 39 5.45 -1.69 3.04
C ILE A 39 6.45 -2.79 3.34
N ASN A 40 6.04 -4.03 3.14
CA ASN A 40 6.92 -5.19 3.22
C ASN A 40 7.04 -5.82 1.84
N ILE A 41 8.27 -5.92 1.34
CA ILE A 41 8.57 -6.48 0.02
C ILE A 41 9.24 -7.82 0.24
N GLU A 42 8.60 -8.87 -0.23
CA GLU A 42 9.15 -10.22 -0.32
C GLU A 42 9.42 -10.55 -1.79
N SER A 43 10.19 -11.60 -2.06
CA SER A 43 10.55 -11.98 -3.44
C SER A 43 9.34 -12.34 -4.31
N SER A 44 8.26 -12.84 -3.70
CA SER A 44 7.05 -13.30 -4.39
C SER A 44 5.83 -12.40 -4.17
N LYS A 45 5.87 -11.46 -3.22
CA LYS A 45 4.73 -10.60 -2.91
C LYS A 45 5.15 -9.27 -2.28
N LEU A 46 4.30 -8.27 -2.44
CA LEU A 46 4.36 -7.00 -1.73
C LEU A 46 3.12 -6.89 -0.84
N HIS A 47 3.36 -6.64 0.45
CA HIS A 47 2.31 -6.34 1.41
C HIS A 47 2.35 -4.85 1.74
N PHE A 48 1.30 -4.14 1.39
CA PHE A 48 1.08 -2.77 1.77
C PHE A 48 0.01 -2.71 2.85
N LYS A 49 0.34 -2.05 3.95
CA LYS A 49 -0.58 -1.75 5.03
C LYS A 49 -0.48 -0.28 5.39
N GLY A 50 -1.61 0.38 5.52
CA GLY A 50 -1.61 1.78 5.88
C GLY A 50 -2.92 2.20 6.51
N GLN A 51 -2.83 3.08 7.49
CA GLN A 51 -4.00 3.60 8.19
C GLN A 51 -4.12 5.09 7.94
N GLN A 52 -5.28 5.50 7.43
CA GLN A 52 -5.65 6.89 7.33
C GLN A 52 -6.05 7.42 8.71
N THR A 53 -5.68 8.67 9.02
CA THR A 53 -6.03 9.34 10.28
C THR A 53 -7.55 9.34 10.56
N ARG A 54 -8.37 9.40 9.50
CA ARG A 54 -9.84 9.51 9.57
C ARG A 54 -10.59 8.18 9.39
N GLY A 55 -9.90 7.04 9.44
CA GLY A 55 -10.54 5.76 9.74
C GLY A 55 -10.52 4.69 8.65
N LEU A 56 -10.08 4.98 7.42
CA LEU A 56 -9.87 3.92 6.42
C LEU A 56 -8.57 3.18 6.71
N THR A 57 -8.65 1.84 6.69
CA THR A 57 -7.48 0.97 6.73
C THR A 57 -7.33 0.33 5.36
N TYR A 58 -6.12 0.43 4.84
CA TYR A 58 -5.69 -0.22 3.62
C TYR A 58 -4.84 -1.41 4.00
N ASP A 59 -5.26 -2.58 3.53
CA ASP A 59 -4.49 -3.82 3.61
C ASP A 59 -4.52 -4.46 2.22
N THR A 60 -3.37 -4.57 1.58
CA THR A 60 -3.26 -4.98 0.18
C THR A 60 -2.05 -5.85 0.00
N ILE A 61 -2.30 -7.07 -0.48
CA ILE A 61 -1.27 -8.03 -0.86
C ILE A 61 -1.26 -8.11 -2.38
N LEU A 62 -0.09 -7.89 -2.97
CA LEU A 62 0.15 -8.03 -4.40
C LEU A 62 1.14 -9.18 -4.60
N GLU A 63 0.71 -10.21 -5.32
CA GLU A 63 1.58 -11.32 -5.68
C GLU A 63 2.29 -11.00 -7.00
N PHE A 64 3.59 -11.21 -7.04
CA PHE A 64 4.39 -10.98 -8.23
C PHE A 64 4.28 -12.18 -9.18
N PHE A 65 4.24 -11.90 -10.47
CA PHE A 65 4.24 -12.94 -11.50
C PHE A 65 5.58 -13.68 -11.57
N ASP A 66 6.67 -12.95 -11.37
CA ASP A 66 8.03 -13.47 -11.35
C ASP A 66 8.77 -12.95 -10.10
N GLN A 67 9.83 -13.64 -9.70
CA GLN A 67 10.57 -13.28 -8.48
C GLN A 67 11.28 -11.94 -8.67
N ILE A 68 11.11 -11.04 -7.70
CA ILE A 68 11.85 -9.77 -7.64
C ILE A 68 12.91 -9.80 -6.54
N ASP A 69 13.97 -9.02 -6.72
CA ASP A 69 14.97 -8.84 -5.66
C ASP A 69 14.52 -7.72 -4.69
N PRO A 70 14.15 -8.04 -3.44
CA PRO A 70 13.72 -7.05 -2.46
C PRO A 70 14.86 -6.11 -2.06
N LYS A 71 16.14 -6.49 -2.21
CA LYS A 71 17.29 -5.65 -1.81
C LYS A 71 17.56 -4.50 -2.77
N VAL A 72 17.20 -4.69 -4.04
CA VAL A 72 17.36 -3.67 -5.09
C VAL A 72 16.12 -2.77 -5.17
N SER A 73 15.02 -3.19 -4.54
CA SER A 73 13.76 -2.46 -4.55
C SER A 73 13.86 -1.17 -3.73
N LEU A 74 13.78 -0.02 -4.40
CA LEU A 74 13.79 1.30 -3.76
C LEU A 74 12.38 1.75 -3.43
N LEU A 75 12.14 2.08 -2.17
CA LEU A 75 10.87 2.62 -1.70
C LEU A 75 10.96 4.15 -1.68
N PHE A 76 10.21 4.80 -2.57
CA PHE A 76 10.14 6.25 -2.62
C PHE A 76 8.86 6.75 -1.96
N PRO A 77 8.93 7.47 -0.81
CA PRO A 77 7.77 8.13 -0.22
C PRO A 77 7.45 9.40 -1.02
N TYR A 78 6.77 9.26 -2.15
CA TYR A 78 6.31 10.41 -2.93
C TYR A 78 5.08 11.03 -2.26
N LYS A 79 5.26 12.17 -1.59
CA LYS A 79 4.14 13.06 -1.24
C LYS A 79 3.75 13.83 -2.51
N VAL A 80 2.65 13.45 -3.13
CA VAL A 80 2.02 14.32 -4.15
C VAL A 80 1.44 15.52 -3.40
N GLN A 81 2.21 16.60 -3.33
CA GLN A 81 1.65 17.91 -3.00
C GLN A 81 0.72 18.28 -4.15
N ALA A 82 -0.59 18.16 -3.92
CA ALA A 82 -1.56 18.80 -4.80
C ALA A 82 -1.25 20.31 -4.77
N LEU A 83 -0.90 20.87 -5.93
CA LEU A 83 -0.82 22.30 -6.18
C LEU A 83 -2.22 22.93 -6.10
#